data_AF-A0A522ZS06-F1
#
_entry.id   AF-A0A522ZS06-F1
#
_cell.length_a   1.000
_cell.length_b   1.000
_cell.length_c   1.000
_cell.angle_alpha   90.00
_cell.angle_beta   90.00
_cell.angle_gamma   90.00
#
_symmetry.space_group_name_H-M   'P 1'
#
loop_
_entity.id
_entity.type
_entity.pdbx_description
1 polymer ?
#
loop_
_entity_poly.entity_id
_entity_poly.type
_entity_poly.pdbx_seq_one_letter_code
_entity_poly.pdbx_strand_id
1 'polypeptide(L)'
;MTRRFQGIALASCLFLGACATQPQYGAQDKAATQPLIKDYHTCLNQQAVAMVNGSDDVTLITRVVLRNCNDRLQAIGNYLKGRGFDDPFISRYLSNLHQQAGDSVESFILRVKSHNATPGRTSTAPL
;
A
#
# COMPACT_ATOMS: atom_id res chain seq x y z
N MET A 1 -0.63 -38.42 33.48
CA MET A 1 -1.79 -37.65 33.98
C MET A 1 -1.33 -37.09 35.33
N THR A 2 -1.23 -35.79 35.62
CA THR A 2 -2.13 -34.66 35.33
C THR A 2 -1.33 -33.36 35.54
N ARG A 3 -1.59 -32.34 34.71
CA ARG A 3 -0.85 -31.07 34.65
C ARG A 3 -1.08 -30.20 35.88
N ARG A 4 0.00 -29.60 36.42
CA ARG A 4 -0.06 -28.46 37.35
C ARG A 4 -0.48 -27.21 36.56
N PHE A 5 -1.71 -26.76 36.75
CA PHE A 5 -2.16 -25.43 36.34
C PHE A 5 -1.77 -24.43 37.43
N GLN A 6 -0.81 -23.56 37.12
CA GLN A 6 -0.56 -22.36 37.90
C GLN A 6 -1.60 -21.30 37.51
N GLY A 7 -2.33 -20.82 38.51
CA GLY A 7 -2.57 -19.39 38.74
C GLY A 7 -3.22 -18.60 37.62
N ILE A 8 -4.54 -18.76 37.52
CA ILE A 8 -5.55 -17.73 37.25
C ILE A 8 -5.01 -16.27 37.33
N ALA A 9 -4.82 -15.65 36.16
CA ALA A 9 -4.84 -14.20 36.01
C ALA A 9 -6.29 -13.80 35.65
N LEU A 10 -7.16 -13.74 36.65
CA LEU A 10 -8.50 -13.17 36.51
C LEU A 10 -8.53 -11.80 37.18
N ALA A 11 -9.09 -10.86 36.43
CA ALA A 11 -9.77 -9.66 36.88
C ALA A 11 -8.92 -8.47 37.35
N SER A 12 -8.65 -7.58 36.39
CA SER A 12 -8.78 -6.12 36.59
C SER A 12 -9.42 -5.48 35.35
N CYS A 13 -10.68 -5.84 35.05
CA CYS A 13 -11.57 -5.14 34.11
C CYS A 13 -12.91 -4.80 34.80
N LEU A 14 -12.82 -4.35 36.05
CA LEU A 14 -13.93 -3.77 36.79
C LEU A 14 -13.42 -2.39 37.24
N PHE A 15 -14.29 -1.38 37.24
CA PHE A 15 -14.03 0.05 37.47
C PHE A 15 -13.83 0.88 36.19
N LEU A 16 -14.94 1.51 35.78
CA LEU A 16 -15.12 2.52 34.73
C LEU A 16 -15.01 2.04 33.27
N GLY A 17 -16.07 2.34 32.51
CA GLY A 17 -16.36 1.77 31.21
C GLY A 17 -15.30 1.99 30.14
N ALA A 18 -15.25 1.02 29.22
CA ALA A 18 -14.40 0.96 28.03
C ALA A 18 -12.91 0.71 28.31
N CYS A 19 -12.53 -0.57 28.43
CA CYS A 19 -11.22 -0.99 27.95
C CYS A 19 -11.25 -0.82 26.42
N ALA A 20 -10.90 0.38 25.95
CA ALA A 20 -10.62 0.63 24.54
C ALA A 20 -9.33 -0.12 24.21
N THR A 21 -9.46 -1.41 23.89
CA THR A 21 -8.43 -2.18 23.21
C THR A 21 -8.15 -1.43 21.90
N GLN A 22 -7.13 -0.58 21.90
CA GLN A 22 -6.60 -0.03 20.66
C GLN A 22 -6.22 -1.23 19.78
N PRO A 23 -6.70 -1.34 18.54
CA PRO A 23 -6.23 -2.37 17.65
C PRO A 23 -4.76 -2.09 17.35
N GLN A 24 -3.88 -2.86 17.99
CA GLN A 24 -2.49 -2.90 17.59
C GLN A 24 -2.47 -3.48 16.18
N TYR A 25 -1.85 -2.80 15.20
CA TYR A 25 -1.79 -3.27 13.81
C TYR A 25 -0.98 -4.57 13.74
N GLY A 26 -1.67 -5.68 14.01
CA GLY A 26 -1.10 -6.98 14.32
C GLY A 26 -0.76 -7.76 13.05
N ALA A 27 -0.09 -8.90 13.23
CA ALA A 27 0.27 -9.79 12.11
C ALA A 27 -0.97 -10.25 11.31
N GLN A 28 -2.11 -10.43 11.98
CA GLN A 28 -3.36 -10.82 11.36
C GLN A 28 -3.95 -9.72 10.47
N ASP A 29 -4.01 -8.47 10.94
CA ASP A 29 -4.51 -7.36 10.15
C ASP A 29 -3.57 -7.06 8.97
N LYS A 30 -2.25 -7.21 9.15
CA LYS A 30 -1.28 -7.12 8.04
C LYS A 30 -1.54 -8.18 6.97
N ALA A 31 -1.75 -9.43 7.36
CA ALA A 31 -2.03 -10.52 6.43
C ALA A 31 -3.35 -10.29 5.68
N ALA A 32 -4.37 -9.74 6.34
CA ALA A 32 -5.66 -9.45 5.73
C ALA A 32 -5.67 -8.18 4.87
N THR A 33 -4.79 -7.21 5.15
CA THR A 33 -4.64 -5.99 4.34
C THR A 33 -3.73 -6.20 3.12
N GLN A 34 -2.83 -7.20 3.15
CA GLN A 34 -1.97 -7.58 2.01
C GLN A 34 -2.68 -7.72 0.66
N PRO A 35 -3.81 -8.44 0.53
CA PRO A 35 -4.51 -8.54 -0.76
C PRO A 35 -5.00 -7.18 -1.28
N LEU A 36 -5.44 -6.28 -0.40
CA LEU A 36 -5.90 -4.94 -0.78
C LEU A 36 -4.72 -4.05 -1.22
N ILE A 37 -3.60 -4.13 -0.51
CA ILE A 37 -2.35 -3.45 -0.89
C ILE A 37 -1.86 -3.98 -2.25
N LYS A 38 -1.91 -5.29 -2.46
CA LYS A 38 -1.56 -5.91 -3.74
C LYS A 38 -2.46 -5.41 -4.86
N ASP A 39 -3.77 -5.36 -4.66
CA ASP A 39 -4.71 -4.84 -5.66
C ASP A 39 -4.45 -3.37 -6.01
N TYR A 40 -4.13 -2.54 -5.01
CA TYR A 40 -3.68 -1.16 -5.23
C TYR A 40 -2.41 -1.10 -6.10
N HIS A 41 -1.37 -1.89 -5.79
CA HIS A 41 -0.16 -1.95 -6.61
C HIS A 41 -0.40 -2.50 -8.02
N THR A 42 -1.27 -3.50 -8.17
CA THR A 42 -1.67 -4.01 -9.48
C THR A 42 -2.32 -2.93 -10.33
N CYS A 43 -3.24 -2.15 -9.75
CA CYS A 43 -3.82 -0.99 -10.44
C CYS A 43 -2.74 0.02 -10.87
N LEU A 44 -1.84 0.40 -9.95
CA LEU A 44 -0.79 1.38 -10.24
C LEU A 44 0.09 0.93 -11.41
N ASN A 45 0.50 -0.34 -11.42
CA ASN A 45 1.33 -0.88 -12.49
C ASN A 45 0.59 -0.88 -13.84
N GLN A 46 -0.68 -1.28 -13.87
CA GLN A 46 -1.48 -1.28 -15.10
C GLN A 46 -1.65 0.14 -15.65
N GLN A 47 -1.97 1.10 -14.79
CA GLN A 47 -2.15 2.51 -15.19
C GLN A 47 -0.82 3.13 -15.63
N ALA A 48 0.28 2.88 -14.92
CA ALA A 48 1.60 3.38 -15.29
C ALA A 48 2.04 2.87 -16.66
N VAL A 49 1.85 1.59 -16.95
CA VAL A 49 2.15 1.00 -18.27
C VAL A 49 1.27 1.61 -19.37
N ALA A 50 -0.01 1.84 -19.11
CA ALA A 50 -0.92 2.43 -20.09
C ALA A 50 -0.56 3.90 -20.42
N MET A 51 -0.03 4.65 -19.45
CA MET A 51 0.19 6.09 -19.57
C MET A 51 1.63 6.50 -19.88
N VAL A 52 2.62 5.63 -19.67
CA VAL A 52 4.06 5.97 -19.77
C VAL A 52 4.46 6.57 -21.13
N ASN A 53 3.76 6.22 -22.21
CA ASN A 53 4.01 6.69 -23.57
C ASN A 53 3.12 7.87 -23.99
N GLY A 54 2.19 8.33 -23.15
CA GLY A 54 1.17 9.32 -23.52
C GLY A 54 1.57 10.78 -23.26
N SER A 55 2.54 11.04 -22.38
CA SER A 55 3.01 12.39 -22.03
C SER A 55 4.49 12.35 -21.69
N ASP A 56 5.23 13.44 -21.88
CA ASP A 56 6.62 13.56 -21.42
C ASP A 56 6.75 13.95 -19.94
N ASP A 57 5.70 14.54 -19.36
CA ASP A 57 5.67 14.96 -17.96
C ASP A 57 5.45 13.77 -17.01
N VAL A 58 6.51 13.35 -16.32
CA VAL A 58 6.51 12.25 -15.35
C VAL A 58 5.61 12.56 -14.16
N THR A 59 5.68 13.78 -13.63
CA THR A 59 4.89 14.19 -12.46
C THR A 59 3.39 14.18 -12.79
N LEU A 60 3.02 14.60 -13.99
CA LEU A 60 1.64 14.53 -14.47
C LEU A 60 1.16 13.07 -14.56
N ILE A 61 1.94 12.18 -15.18
CA ILE A 61 1.57 10.76 -15.29
C ILE A 61 1.41 10.15 -13.89
N THR A 62 2.39 10.32 -13.01
CA THR A 62 2.32 9.79 -11.63
C THR A 62 1.06 10.27 -10.92
N ARG A 63 0.73 11.56 -11.02
CA ARG A 63 -0.50 12.13 -10.41
C ARG A 63 -1.77 11.49 -10.97
N VAL A 64 -1.85 11.27 -12.27
CA VAL A 64 -3.04 10.66 -12.89
C VAL A 64 -3.14 9.18 -12.51
N VAL A 65 -2.03 8.43 -12.53
CA VAL A 65 -1.98 7.03 -12.08
C VAL A 65 -2.47 6.90 -10.64
N LEU A 66 -1.93 7.72 -9.73
CA LEU A 66 -2.33 7.75 -8.33
C LEU A 66 -3.81 8.09 -8.15
N ARG A 67 -4.34 9.04 -8.93
CA ARG A 67 -5.76 9.41 -8.92
C ARG A 67 -6.64 8.26 -9.38
N ASN A 68 -6.29 7.60 -10.49
CA ASN A 68 -7.08 6.50 -11.06
C ASN A 68 -7.14 5.29 -10.13
N CYS A 69 -6.15 5.10 -9.28
CA CYS A 69 -6.11 4.01 -8.30
C CYS A 69 -6.55 4.42 -6.89
N ASN A 70 -7.05 5.65 -6.71
CA ASN A 70 -7.46 6.16 -5.39
C ASN A 70 -8.57 5.30 -4.76
N ASP A 71 -9.50 4.76 -5.55
CA ASP A 71 -10.57 3.90 -5.03
C ASP A 71 -10.01 2.63 -4.34
N ARG A 72 -8.90 2.08 -4.84
CA ARG A 72 -8.22 0.93 -4.21
C ARG A 72 -7.50 1.33 -2.93
N LEU A 73 -6.92 2.53 -2.89
CA LEU A 73 -6.36 3.08 -1.66
C LEU A 73 -7.45 3.32 -0.60
N GLN A 74 -8.61 3.84 -1.00
CA GLN A 74 -9.76 4.03 -0.09
C GLN A 74 -10.31 2.69 0.42
N ALA A 75 -10.29 1.62 -0.38
CA ALA A 75 -10.68 0.28 0.08
C ALA A 75 -9.82 -0.21 1.26
N ILE A 76 -8.52 0.09 1.25
CA ILE A 76 -7.62 -0.19 2.38
C ILE A 76 -8.05 0.61 3.62
N GLY A 77 -8.35 1.90 3.45
CA GLY A 77 -8.84 2.76 4.53
C GLY A 77 -10.14 2.26 5.14
N ASN A 78 -11.11 1.91 4.30
CA ASN A 78 -12.40 1.36 4.71
C ASN A 78 -12.25 0.04 5.46
N TYR A 79 -11.33 -0.82 5.01
CA TYR A 79 -11.01 -2.06 5.71
C TYR A 79 -10.48 -1.79 7.11
N LEU A 80 -9.47 -0.93 7.25
CA LEU A 80 -8.90 -0.58 8.56
C LEU A 80 -9.96 0.08 9.46
N LYS A 81 -10.80 0.95 8.92
CA LYS A 81 -11.91 1.55 9.66
C LYS A 81 -12.89 0.48 10.16
N GLY A 82 -13.23 -0.50 9.33
CA GLY A 82 -14.09 -1.64 9.70
C GLY A 82 -13.49 -2.55 10.77
N ARG A 83 -12.16 -2.53 10.96
CA ARG A 83 -11.44 -3.24 12.03
C ARG A 83 -11.30 -2.43 13.32
N GLY A 84 -11.79 -1.18 13.33
CA GLY A 84 -11.79 -0.30 14.50
C GLY A 84 -10.52 0.52 14.68
N PHE A 85 -9.67 0.66 13.66
CA PHE A 85 -8.50 1.54 13.73
C PHE A 85 -8.92 3.01 13.75
N ASP A 86 -8.20 3.84 14.51
CA ASP A 86 -8.49 5.27 14.64
C ASP A 86 -8.16 6.05 13.33
N ASP A 87 -8.95 7.07 13.03
CA ASP A 87 -8.78 7.91 11.83
C ASP A 87 -7.36 8.51 11.66
N PRO A 88 -6.67 8.99 12.72
CA PRO A 88 -5.30 9.49 12.59
C PRO A 88 -4.30 8.42 12.15
N PHE A 89 -4.48 7.18 12.61
CA PHE A 89 -3.65 6.06 12.19
C PHE A 89 -3.91 5.72 10.73
N ILE A 90 -5.18 5.59 10.34
CA ILE A 90 -5.59 5.27 8.97
C ILE A 90 -5.05 6.34 8.01
N SER A 91 -5.26 7.62 8.32
CA SER A 91 -4.78 8.74 7.49
C SER A 91 -3.26 8.70 7.29
N ARG A 92 -2.48 8.50 8.38
CA ARG A 92 -1.03 8.37 8.30
C ARG A 92 -0.61 7.14 7.48
N TYR A 93 -1.28 6.01 7.67
CA TYR A 93 -0.99 4.78 6.96
C TYR A 93 -1.23 4.93 5.45
N LEU A 94 -2.39 5.46 5.05
CA LEU A 94 -2.73 5.70 3.65
C LEU A 94 -1.82 6.75 3.02
N SER A 95 -1.49 7.82 3.73
CA SER A 95 -0.55 8.84 3.24
C SER A 95 0.83 8.25 2.94
N ASN A 96 1.37 7.44 3.85
CA ASN A 96 2.66 6.78 3.66
C ASN A 96 2.62 5.81 2.47
N LEU A 97 1.55 5.01 2.37
CA LEU A 97 1.38 4.06 1.26
C LEU A 97 1.24 4.80 -0.09
N HIS A 98 0.52 5.92 -0.11
CA HIS A 98 0.34 6.75 -1.30
C HIS A 98 1.65 7.40 -1.75
N GLN A 99 2.45 7.90 -0.81
CA GLN A 99 3.75 8.49 -1.10
C GLN A 99 4.72 7.45 -1.67
N GLN A 100 4.86 6.29 -1.03
CA GLN A 100 5.71 5.18 -1.52
C GLN A 100 5.29 4.68 -2.91
N ALA A 101 3.99 4.63 -3.16
CA ALA A 101 3.44 4.31 -4.46
C ALA A 101 3.83 5.35 -5.52
N GLY A 102 3.73 6.64 -5.19
CA GLY A 102 4.14 7.74 -6.07
C GLY A 102 5.61 7.64 -6.47
N ASP A 103 6.51 7.49 -5.50
CA ASP A 103 7.95 7.34 -5.72
C ASP A 103 8.27 6.13 -6.61
N SER A 104 7.55 5.02 -6.40
CA SER A 104 7.72 3.79 -7.17
C SER A 104 7.26 3.93 -8.62
N VAL A 105 6.12 4.59 -8.85
CA VAL A 105 5.56 4.86 -10.18
C VAL A 105 6.46 5.82 -10.95
N GLU A 106 6.89 6.91 -10.31
CA GLU A 106 7.81 7.88 -10.89
C GLU A 106 9.14 7.23 -11.30
N SER A 107 9.73 6.43 -10.40
CA SER A 107 10.95 5.66 -10.69
C SER A 107 10.77 4.65 -11.83
N PHE A 108 9.60 4.05 -11.98
CA PHE A 108 9.29 3.17 -13.11
C PHE A 108 9.22 3.96 -14.42
N ILE A 109 8.46 5.06 -14.46
CA ILE A 109 8.30 5.90 -15.65
C ILE A 109 9.65 6.44 -16.13
N LEU A 110 10.47 6.96 -15.20
CA LEU A 110 11.80 7.47 -15.52
C LEU A 110 12.68 6.39 -16.17
N ARG A 111 12.63 5.15 -15.69
CA ARG A 111 13.41 4.02 -16.26
C ARG A 111 12.94 3.65 -17.66
N VAL A 112 11.63 3.62 -17.91
CA VAL A 112 11.09 3.31 -19.26
C VAL A 112 11.46 4.42 -20.24
N LYS A 113 11.32 5.68 -19.84
CA LYS A 113 11.64 6.82 -20.69
C LYS A 113 13.12 6.94 -21.00
N SER A 114 14.00 6.72 -20.02
CA SER A 114 15.44 6.73 -20.27
C SER A 114 15.87 5.59 -21.21
N HIS A 115 15.22 4.44 -21.12
CA HIS A 115 15.42 3.33 -22.05
C HIS A 115 14.99 3.71 -23.48
N ASN A 116 13.83 4.35 -23.63
CA ASN A 116 13.32 4.79 -24.94
C ASN A 116 14.12 5.97 -25.52
N ALA A 117 14.69 6.83 -24.68
CA ALA A 117 15.51 7.98 -25.07
C ALA A 117 16.92 7.60 -25.53
N THR A 118 17.26 6.30 -25.62
CA THR A 118 18.54 5.82 -26.17
C THR A 118 18.38 5.33 -27.62
N PRO A 119 18.34 6.22 -28.64
CA PRO A 119 18.42 5.81 -30.03
C PRO A 119 19.87 5.42 -30.34
N GLY A 120 20.20 4.12 -30.23
CA GLY A 120 21.57 3.68 -30.45
C GLY A 120 21.87 2.19 -30.40
N ARG A 121 20.88 1.31 -30.22
CA ARG A 121 21.11 -0.13 -30.34
C ARG A 121 20.88 -0.61 -31.78
N THR A 122 21.62 -0.03 -32.72
CA THR A 122 22.02 -0.74 -33.94
C THR A 122 22.91 -1.89 -33.49
N SER A 123 22.31 -3.05 -33.24
CA SER A 123 23.03 -4.30 -33.09
C SER A 123 23.57 -4.69 -34.46
N THR A 124 24.74 -4.17 -34.82
CA THR A 124 25.61 -4.81 -35.80
C THR A 124 26.01 -6.17 -35.22
N ALA A 125 25.20 -7.18 -35.48
CA ALA A 125 25.64 -8.57 -35.40
C ALA A 125 26.67 -8.76 -36.53
N PRO A 126 27.91 -9.19 -36.22
CA PRO A 126 28.87 -9.54 -37.26
C PRO A 126 28.49 -10.89 -37.85
N LEU A 127 28.19 -10.91 -39.15
CA LEU A 127 28.35 -12.06 -40.04
C LEU A 127 28.87 -11.56 -41.39
#